data_AF-A0A803KP17-F1
#
_entry.id   AF-A0A803KP17-F1
#
_cell.length_a   1.000
_cell.length_b   1.000
_cell.length_c   1.000
_cell.angle_alpha   90.00
_cell.angle_beta   90.00
_cell.angle_gamma   90.00
#
_symmetry.space_group_name_H-M   'P 1'
#
loop_
_entity.id
_entity.type
_entity.pdbx_description
1 polymer ?
#
loop_
_entity_poly.entity_id
_entity_poly.type
_entity_poly.pdbx_seq_one_letter_code
_entity_poly.pdbx_strand_id
1 'polypeptide(L)'
;MNFLLYKSFSLSCFQMLIVIITLLGAISSVYSGVDSDPYSTSGDDLGLYDPFYDSNNPSNPTCQPPIPPFVLPIYKVDMMQLQFAQNIEHLEAEFFLWGALGYGLDKVAPQLTLGGPPPIGVRKANLDNFTEGIITEFGFEEVGHLRALKRTVGGIPRPLMDLSQQNFARVVNQAFESDLKPPFDPYRDSLSYMLASYIIPYMGLTGYVGANPQIKGYVTKRLLSGLLGNEAGQDAVIRMYLYERRMKLVHPYNFTVAEFTNRISILRNKLGMCGIKDEGVVVPPELGAEGRTSTNVLSANQDSLSYARTPAEILRVLYETGNEHHPGGFYPKGANGEIARMIIKKTVGGLPRPLMDLSPENFAKIVNKAFERDLEPPFDPYRDNLSYMLASYIIPYLGLNGYVGANSQIKGYSSRRLLAGLLGVESGQDAVVRTYLYERQRNRVQPYNFTVAEFTNRISTLRNNLGKCGVKDEGVIVLPEVGAQGSSSTNILSANADSISYARSPEEILRILYDTGDERIPGGFYPKGGNGQIARSYL
;
A
#
# COMPACT_ATOMS: atom_id res chain seq x y z
N MET A 1 34.22 10.32 -51.26
CA MET A 1 35.00 10.89 -50.14
C MET A 1 34.35 10.40 -48.85
N ASN A 2 35.14 9.67 -48.05
CA ASN A 2 34.81 8.84 -46.88
C ASN A 2 33.68 9.31 -45.94
N PHE A 3 32.85 8.38 -45.46
CA PHE A 3 32.64 8.15 -44.01
C PHE A 3 32.11 6.73 -43.72
N LEU A 4 33.04 5.88 -43.29
CA LEU A 4 32.99 4.81 -42.28
C LEU A 4 31.71 3.95 -42.11
N LEU A 5 31.87 2.69 -42.54
CA LEU A 5 31.32 1.48 -41.93
C LEU A 5 31.38 1.52 -40.39
N TYR A 6 30.25 1.32 -39.72
CA TYR A 6 30.23 0.78 -38.37
C TYR A 6 29.47 -0.55 -38.37
N LYS A 7 30.23 -1.62 -38.12
CA LYS A 7 29.76 -2.97 -37.83
C LYS A 7 28.69 -2.91 -36.75
N SER A 8 27.53 -3.51 -37.01
CA SER A 8 26.62 -3.95 -35.95
C SER A 8 27.37 -4.96 -35.07
N PHE A 9 27.77 -4.56 -33.87
CA PHE A 9 28.27 -5.49 -32.88
C PHE A 9 27.15 -6.46 -32.53
N SER A 10 27.28 -7.72 -32.94
CA SER A 10 26.52 -8.81 -32.33
C SER A 10 26.92 -8.87 -30.86
N LEU A 11 25.98 -8.62 -29.93
CA LEU A 11 26.23 -8.85 -28.51
C LEU A 11 26.63 -10.32 -28.32
N SER A 12 27.72 -10.56 -27.60
CA SER A 12 28.11 -11.93 -27.25
C SER A 12 27.09 -12.52 -26.28
N CYS A 13 26.97 -13.86 -26.24
CA CYS A 13 26.11 -14.59 -25.30
C CYS A 13 26.27 -14.12 -23.85
N PHE A 14 27.47 -13.67 -23.47
CA PHE A 14 27.78 -13.17 -22.13
C PHE A 14 27.14 -11.79 -21.84
N GLN A 15 27.01 -10.92 -22.84
CA GLN A 15 26.39 -9.60 -22.67
C GLN A 15 24.86 -9.67 -22.67
N MET A 16 24.24 -10.60 -23.42
CA MET A 16 22.79 -10.86 -23.29
C MET A 16 22.46 -11.51 -21.94
N LEU A 17 23.31 -12.43 -21.45
CA LEU A 17 23.15 -13.03 -20.13
C LEU A 17 23.30 -12.00 -19.00
N ILE A 18 24.19 -11.01 -19.12
CA ILE A 18 24.32 -9.91 -18.15
C ILE A 18 23.10 -9.00 -18.16
N VAL A 19 22.49 -8.68 -19.32
CA VAL A 19 21.25 -7.89 -19.38
C VAL A 19 20.08 -8.65 -18.74
N ILE A 20 20.00 -9.98 -18.94
CA ILE A 20 18.95 -10.83 -18.35
C ILE A 20 19.19 -11.07 -16.85
N ILE A 21 20.44 -11.24 -16.39
CA ILE A 21 20.79 -11.41 -14.97
C ILE A 21 20.71 -10.09 -14.20
N THR A 22 21.01 -8.94 -14.81
CA THR A 22 20.81 -7.63 -14.18
C THR A 22 19.33 -7.25 -14.06
N LEU A 23 18.47 -7.75 -14.95
CA LEU A 23 17.01 -7.59 -14.84
C LEU A 23 16.36 -8.59 -13.87
N LEU A 24 16.88 -9.82 -13.76
CA LEU A 24 16.47 -10.78 -12.71
C LEU A 24 17.01 -10.41 -11.31
N GLY A 25 18.06 -9.58 -11.23
CA GLY A 25 18.67 -9.08 -10.00
C GLY A 25 18.11 -7.74 -9.49
N ALA A 26 17.21 -7.09 -10.24
CA ALA A 26 16.62 -5.80 -9.88
C ALA A 26 15.15 -5.95 -9.47
N ILE A 27 14.87 -6.74 -8.43
CA ILE A 27 13.57 -6.73 -7.76
C ILE A 27 13.81 -6.69 -6.26
N SER A 28 13.91 -5.48 -5.72
CA SER A 28 13.69 -5.20 -4.30
C SER A 28 12.51 -4.25 -4.16
N SER A 29 11.55 -4.71 -3.35
CA SER A 29 10.31 -4.04 -2.94
C SER A 29 9.26 -3.83 -4.04
N VAL A 30 8.08 -4.41 -3.84
CA VAL A 30 6.76 -3.76 -3.85
C VAL A 30 5.70 -4.86 -3.68
N TYR A 31 4.64 -4.51 -2.97
CA TYR A 31 3.93 -5.37 -2.05
C TYR A 31 2.70 -6.10 -2.63
N SER A 32 2.34 -7.23 -2.01
CA SER A 32 1.09 -7.97 -2.14
C SER A 32 0.18 -7.76 -0.92
N GLY A 33 -1.06 -7.31 -1.12
CA GLY A 33 -2.02 -7.24 -0.02
C GLY A 33 -3.33 -6.55 -0.40
N VAL A 34 -4.31 -7.40 -0.72
CA VAL A 34 -5.78 -7.24 -0.62
C VAL A 34 -6.31 -5.81 -0.66
N ASP A 35 -7.00 -5.45 -1.74
CA ASP A 35 -8.04 -4.44 -1.64
C ASP A 35 -9.14 -4.64 -2.69
N SER A 36 -10.37 -4.63 -2.21
CA SER A 36 -11.62 -4.84 -2.95
C SER A 36 -11.95 -3.70 -3.91
N ASP A 37 -12.54 -4.07 -5.04
CA ASP A 37 -12.90 -3.24 -6.18
C ASP A 37 -13.87 -2.09 -5.80
N PRO A 38 -13.49 -0.80 -6.00
CA PRO A 38 -14.38 0.33 -5.77
C PRO A 38 -15.39 0.61 -6.90
N TYR A 39 -15.49 -0.25 -7.92
CA TYR A 39 -16.38 -0.08 -9.09
C TYR A 39 -17.34 -1.25 -9.36
N SER A 40 -17.45 -2.23 -8.46
CA SER A 40 -18.49 -3.25 -8.54
C SER A 40 -19.86 -2.66 -8.14
N THR A 41 -20.62 -2.19 -9.13
CA THR A 41 -21.98 -1.63 -8.95
C THR A 41 -23.06 -2.68 -8.65
N SER A 42 -22.69 -3.91 -8.28
CA SER A 42 -23.62 -4.96 -7.87
C SER A 42 -23.35 -5.41 -6.44
N GLY A 43 -23.87 -4.69 -5.44
CA GLY A 43 -23.92 -5.20 -4.05
C GLY A 43 -23.99 -4.20 -2.91
N ASP A 44 -23.61 -2.93 -3.09
CA ASP A 44 -23.31 -2.03 -1.95
C ASP A 44 -24.39 -0.98 -1.65
N ASP A 45 -25.67 -1.38 -1.64
CA ASP A 45 -26.67 -0.64 -0.86
C ASP A 45 -26.75 -1.29 0.52
N LEU A 46 -25.87 -0.86 1.43
CA LEU A 46 -25.84 -1.38 2.81
C LEU A 46 -27.07 -0.99 3.63
N GLY A 47 -28.06 -0.26 3.08
CA GLY A 47 -29.32 0.05 3.76
C GLY A 47 -29.15 0.72 5.12
N LEU A 48 -27.98 1.31 5.38
CA LEU A 48 -27.64 1.92 6.65
C LEU A 48 -28.33 3.28 6.72
N TYR A 49 -29.38 3.30 7.53
CA TYR A 49 -30.14 4.47 7.97
C TYR A 49 -29.20 5.65 8.27
N ASP A 50 -29.41 6.80 7.64
CA ASP A 50 -28.62 8.02 7.86
C ASP A 50 -28.80 8.50 9.31
N PRO A 51 -27.80 8.38 10.20
CA PRO A 51 -27.95 8.76 11.60
C PRO A 51 -27.65 10.24 11.86
N PHE A 52 -27.19 10.99 10.85
CA PHE A 52 -26.79 12.39 10.99
C PHE A 52 -27.91 13.35 10.56
N TYR A 53 -29.12 13.08 11.03
CA TYR A 53 -30.16 14.10 11.09
C TYR A 53 -29.74 15.15 12.13
N ASP A 54 -29.68 16.42 11.74
CA ASP A 54 -29.59 17.52 12.68
C ASP A 54 -30.82 17.45 13.59
N SER A 55 -30.64 16.90 14.79
CA SER A 55 -31.73 16.63 15.74
C SER A 55 -32.34 17.91 16.32
N ASN A 56 -31.81 19.09 15.96
CA ASN A 56 -32.30 20.35 16.48
C ASN A 56 -33.65 20.78 15.88
N ASN A 57 -34.09 20.19 14.76
CA ASN A 57 -35.48 20.31 14.30
C ASN A 57 -35.86 19.25 13.24
N PRO A 58 -36.23 18.01 13.63
CA PRO A 58 -36.64 16.97 12.68
C PRO A 58 -37.93 17.32 11.89
N SER A 59 -38.61 18.41 12.25
CA SER A 59 -39.85 18.86 11.62
C SER A 59 -39.65 19.86 10.47
N ASN A 60 -38.42 20.34 10.22
CA ASN A 60 -38.17 21.31 9.15
C ASN A 60 -37.19 20.79 8.06
N PRO A 61 -37.71 20.22 6.96
CA PRO A 61 -36.87 19.67 5.88
C PRO A 61 -36.09 20.74 5.10
N THR A 62 -36.38 22.04 5.26
CA THR A 62 -35.70 23.11 4.51
C THR A 62 -34.31 23.46 5.03
N CYS A 63 -33.92 22.94 6.21
CA CYS A 63 -32.60 23.20 6.79
C CYS A 63 -31.55 22.17 6.38
N GLN A 64 -31.86 21.25 5.46
CA GLN A 64 -30.95 20.18 5.08
C GLN A 64 -30.27 20.45 3.73
N PRO A 65 -28.94 20.22 3.63
CA PRO A 65 -28.28 20.23 2.33
C PRO A 65 -28.87 19.11 1.46
N PRO A 66 -29.12 19.38 0.16
CA PRO A 66 -29.69 18.38 -0.73
C PRO A 66 -28.74 17.19 -0.92
N ILE A 67 -29.30 15.99 -1.01
CA ILE A 67 -28.54 14.78 -1.33
C ILE A 67 -27.96 14.94 -2.75
N PRO A 68 -26.63 14.81 -2.94
CA PRO A 68 -26.03 14.88 -4.25
C PRO A 68 -26.57 13.75 -5.14
N PRO A 69 -26.97 14.03 -6.40
CA PRO A 69 -27.45 12.99 -7.30
C PRO A 69 -26.30 12.03 -7.66
N PHE A 70 -26.61 10.73 -7.78
CA PHE A 70 -25.70 9.67 -8.25
C PHE A 70 -24.48 9.36 -7.36
N VAL A 71 -24.50 9.69 -6.06
CA VAL A 71 -23.41 9.39 -5.11
C VAL A 71 -23.92 8.49 -3.97
N LEU A 72 -23.18 7.44 -3.63
CA LEU A 72 -23.52 6.57 -2.49
C LEU A 72 -23.28 7.29 -1.15
N PRO A 73 -24.00 6.93 -0.07
CA PRO A 73 -23.79 7.51 1.25
C PRO A 73 -22.42 7.19 1.84
N ILE A 74 -21.96 5.95 1.68
CA ILE A 74 -20.74 5.39 2.30
C ILE A 74 -20.07 4.46 1.29
N TYR A 75 -18.77 4.61 1.08
CA TYR A 75 -17.95 3.64 0.32
C TYR A 75 -17.04 2.86 1.27
N LYS A 76 -16.64 1.64 0.87
CA LYS A 76 -15.69 0.84 1.68
C LYS A 76 -14.37 1.57 1.96
N VAL A 77 -13.83 2.28 0.97
CA VAL A 77 -12.61 3.07 1.15
C VAL A 77 -12.79 4.16 2.22
N ASP A 78 -13.97 4.79 2.29
CA ASP A 78 -14.27 5.78 3.31
C ASP A 78 -14.28 5.15 4.72
N MET A 79 -14.91 3.97 4.84
CA MET A 79 -14.92 3.22 6.10
C MET A 79 -13.51 2.91 6.57
N MET A 80 -12.63 2.45 5.67
CA MET A 80 -11.24 2.12 5.98
C MET A 80 -10.45 3.35 6.48
N GLN A 81 -10.64 4.51 5.86
CA GLN A 81 -9.99 5.76 6.25
C GLN A 81 -10.48 6.26 7.62
N LEU A 82 -11.80 6.28 7.82
CA LEU A 82 -12.41 6.75 9.07
C LEU A 82 -12.14 5.77 10.24
N GLN A 83 -12.10 4.47 10.00
CA GLN A 83 -11.65 3.49 10.99
C GLN A 83 -10.16 3.61 11.30
N PHE A 84 -9.32 4.05 10.36
CA PHE A 84 -7.92 4.36 10.68
C PHE A 84 -7.84 5.55 11.65
N ALA A 85 -8.56 6.63 11.37
CA ALA A 85 -8.63 7.81 12.24
C ALA A 85 -9.13 7.45 13.64
N GLN A 86 -10.05 6.49 13.76
CA GLN A 86 -10.58 6.01 15.04
C GLN A 86 -9.52 5.52 16.05
N ASN A 87 -8.32 5.13 15.60
CA ASN A 87 -7.23 4.84 16.53
C ASN A 87 -6.84 6.07 17.35
N ILE A 88 -6.73 7.21 16.67
CA ILE A 88 -6.30 8.49 17.25
C ILE A 88 -7.41 9.02 18.17
N GLU A 89 -8.66 8.92 17.74
CA GLU A 89 -9.86 9.22 18.55
C GLU A 89 -9.89 8.42 19.87
N HIS A 90 -9.49 7.14 19.83
CA HIS A 90 -9.33 6.35 21.06
C HIS A 90 -8.19 6.85 21.94
N LEU A 91 -7.07 7.26 21.35
CA LEU A 91 -5.92 7.78 22.06
C LEU A 91 -6.27 9.09 22.79
N GLU A 92 -6.98 9.98 22.11
CA GLU A 92 -7.42 11.27 22.63
C GLU A 92 -8.49 11.11 23.70
N ALA A 93 -9.52 10.30 23.44
CA ALA A 93 -10.56 10.00 24.42
C ALA A 93 -9.96 9.46 25.72
N GLU A 94 -9.07 8.47 25.65
CA GLU A 94 -8.43 7.93 26.85
C GLU A 94 -7.56 8.98 27.53
N PHE A 95 -6.71 9.70 26.79
CA PHE A 95 -5.79 10.65 27.38
C PHE A 95 -6.52 11.79 28.10
N PHE A 96 -7.53 12.39 27.48
CA PHE A 96 -8.31 13.50 28.03
C PHE A 96 -9.21 13.08 29.19
N LEU A 97 -9.98 11.99 29.04
CA LEU A 97 -10.85 11.49 30.11
C LEU A 97 -10.04 11.12 31.35
N TRP A 98 -8.93 10.40 31.20
CA TRP A 98 -8.09 10.08 32.33
C TRP A 98 -7.42 11.32 32.92
N GLY A 99 -6.90 12.23 32.09
CA GLY A 99 -6.25 13.46 32.55
C GLY A 99 -7.16 14.29 33.45
N ALA A 100 -8.41 14.51 33.04
CA ALA A 100 -9.38 15.31 33.81
C ALA A 100 -10.08 14.51 34.92
N LEU A 101 -10.56 13.30 34.63
CA LEU A 101 -11.49 12.58 35.52
C LEU A 101 -10.81 11.48 36.35
N GLY A 102 -9.66 10.99 35.90
CA GLY A 102 -8.98 9.84 36.50
C GLY A 102 -9.57 8.48 36.14
N TYR A 103 -10.37 8.40 35.06
CA TYR A 103 -10.87 7.17 34.47
C TYR A 103 -11.25 7.40 33.00
N GLY A 104 -11.20 6.36 32.18
CA GLY A 104 -11.42 6.45 30.73
C GLY A 104 -12.72 5.84 30.21
N LEU A 105 -12.68 5.35 28.97
CA LEU A 105 -13.87 4.85 28.26
C LEU A 105 -14.51 3.65 28.96
N ASP A 106 -13.75 2.84 29.69
CA ASP A 106 -14.28 1.67 30.42
C ASP A 106 -15.33 2.05 31.48
N LYS A 107 -15.37 3.32 31.91
CA LYS A 107 -16.39 3.86 32.82
C LYS A 107 -17.35 4.82 32.10
N VAL A 108 -16.84 5.69 31.24
CA VAL A 108 -17.64 6.74 30.58
C VAL A 108 -18.54 6.18 29.48
N ALA A 109 -18.02 5.28 28.65
CA ALA A 109 -18.74 4.70 27.52
C ALA A 109 -18.18 3.31 27.15
N PRO A 110 -18.37 2.28 28.01
CA PRO A 110 -17.75 0.96 27.83
C PRO A 110 -18.10 0.31 26.48
N GLN A 111 -19.30 0.60 25.95
CA GLN A 111 -19.77 0.12 24.66
C GLN A 111 -18.93 0.61 23.47
N LEU A 112 -18.12 1.66 23.63
CA LEU A 112 -17.25 2.20 22.58
C LEU A 112 -15.86 1.56 22.57
N THR A 113 -15.45 0.83 23.62
CA THR A 113 -14.16 0.13 23.64
C THR A 113 -14.15 -1.11 22.75
N LEU A 114 -15.34 -1.67 22.50
CA LEU A 114 -15.54 -2.87 21.67
C LEU A 114 -14.65 -4.05 22.10
N GLY A 115 -14.44 -4.19 23.42
CA GLY A 115 -13.63 -5.25 24.02
C GLY A 115 -12.12 -5.04 23.94
N GLY A 116 -11.67 -3.87 23.46
CA GLY A 116 -10.26 -3.50 23.45
C GLY A 116 -9.68 -3.29 24.86
N PRO A 117 -8.38 -3.56 25.09
CA PRO A 117 -7.77 -3.47 26.41
C PRO A 117 -7.66 -2.02 26.90
N PRO A 118 -7.64 -1.77 28.22
CA PRO A 118 -7.40 -0.44 28.79
C PRO A 118 -5.97 0.05 28.49
N PRO A 119 -5.76 1.38 28.47
CA PRO A 119 -4.44 1.97 28.29
C PRO A 119 -3.48 1.68 29.45
N ILE A 120 -2.18 1.67 29.17
CA ILE A 120 -1.11 1.44 30.14
C ILE A 120 -0.68 2.76 30.76
N GLY A 121 -0.52 2.77 32.10
CA GLY A 121 0.20 3.81 32.84
C GLY A 121 -0.44 5.20 32.86
N VAL A 122 -1.63 5.36 32.27
CA VAL A 122 -2.42 6.58 32.31
C VAL A 122 -2.92 6.85 33.74
N ARG A 123 -3.05 8.13 34.12
CA ARG A 123 -3.58 8.54 35.43
C ARG A 123 -4.20 9.92 35.39
N LYS A 124 -4.90 10.30 36.48
CA LYS A 124 -5.38 11.67 36.66
C LYS A 124 -4.22 12.66 36.68
N ALA A 125 -4.35 13.73 35.91
CA ALA A 125 -3.42 14.85 35.91
C ALA A 125 -3.77 15.84 37.03
N ASN A 126 -2.75 16.52 37.56
CA ASN A 126 -2.94 17.60 38.51
C ASN A 126 -3.20 18.93 37.76
N LEU A 127 -4.44 19.11 37.30
CA LEU A 127 -4.87 20.27 36.52
C LEU A 127 -5.44 21.36 37.44
N ASP A 128 -5.22 22.63 37.08
CA ASP A 128 -6.03 23.73 37.63
C ASP A 128 -7.46 23.70 37.08
N ASN A 129 -8.40 24.38 37.75
CA ASN A 129 -9.82 24.33 37.40
C ASN A 129 -10.11 24.76 35.95
N PHE A 130 -9.34 25.72 35.42
CA PHE A 130 -9.52 26.18 34.05
C PHE A 130 -9.14 25.09 33.05
N THR A 131 -7.97 24.48 33.24
CA THR A 131 -7.45 23.42 32.38
C THR A 131 -8.26 22.13 32.54
N GLU A 132 -8.68 21.78 33.77
CA GLU A 132 -9.55 20.62 34.00
C GLU A 132 -10.89 20.76 33.25
N GLY A 133 -11.48 21.97 33.22
CA GLY A 133 -12.69 22.26 32.45
C GLY A 133 -12.50 22.01 30.96
N ILE A 134 -11.44 22.57 30.36
CA ILE A 134 -11.11 22.39 28.93
C ILE A 134 -10.89 20.92 28.59
N ILE A 135 -10.08 20.22 29.37
CA ILE A 135 -9.75 18.81 29.08
C ILE A 135 -10.94 17.88 29.33
N THR A 136 -11.83 18.23 30.27
CA THR A 136 -13.10 17.51 30.45
C THR A 136 -13.99 17.65 29.21
N GLU A 137 -14.08 18.84 28.64
CA GLU A 137 -14.84 19.11 27.42
C GLU A 137 -14.31 18.25 26.26
N PHE A 138 -13.00 18.31 25.99
CA PHE A 138 -12.37 17.52 24.93
C PHE A 138 -12.62 16.02 25.12
N GLY A 139 -12.43 15.50 26.33
CA GLY A 139 -12.68 14.09 26.62
C GLY A 139 -14.11 13.63 26.31
N PHE A 140 -15.12 14.49 26.50
CA PHE A 140 -16.50 14.16 26.14
C PHE A 140 -16.80 14.35 24.65
N GLU A 141 -16.13 15.29 23.97
CA GLU A 141 -16.19 15.42 22.52
C GLU A 141 -15.66 14.17 21.82
N GLU A 142 -14.51 13.64 22.27
CA GLU A 142 -13.93 12.40 21.72
C GLU A 142 -14.85 11.18 21.92
N VAL A 143 -15.60 11.13 23.04
CA VAL A 143 -16.65 10.12 23.23
C VAL A 143 -17.77 10.29 22.19
N GLY A 144 -18.09 11.53 21.82
CA GLY A 144 -19.01 11.87 20.74
C GLY A 144 -18.48 11.43 19.37
N HIS A 145 -17.22 11.73 19.06
CA HIS A 145 -16.56 11.33 17.82
C HIS A 145 -16.52 9.81 17.63
N LEU A 146 -16.08 9.07 18.65
CA LEU A 146 -16.09 7.59 18.65
C LEU A 146 -17.49 7.02 18.44
N ARG A 147 -18.52 7.63 19.04
CA ARG A 147 -19.92 7.23 18.87
C ARG A 147 -20.41 7.49 17.44
N ALA A 148 -20.05 8.63 16.87
CA ALA A 148 -20.37 8.99 15.49
C ALA A 148 -19.73 8.03 14.49
N LEU A 149 -18.42 7.79 14.61
CA LEU A 149 -17.68 6.84 13.77
C LEU A 149 -18.27 5.44 13.85
N LYS A 150 -18.52 4.94 15.07
CA LYS A 150 -19.12 3.61 15.27
C LYS A 150 -20.49 3.48 14.61
N ARG A 151 -21.34 4.51 14.70
CA ARG A 151 -22.69 4.50 14.11
C ARG A 151 -22.67 4.54 12.59
N THR A 152 -21.73 5.29 12.00
CA THR A 152 -21.71 5.52 10.54
C THR A 152 -20.91 4.46 9.79
N VAL A 153 -19.68 4.18 10.22
CA VAL A 153 -18.74 3.31 9.46
C VAL A 153 -18.39 2.02 10.18
N GLY A 154 -19.04 1.73 11.30
CA GLY A 154 -18.65 0.64 12.20
C GLY A 154 -17.39 1.00 12.99
N GLY A 155 -17.32 0.53 14.24
CA GLY A 155 -16.19 0.80 15.11
C GLY A 155 -15.10 -0.28 15.06
N ILE A 156 -13.88 0.09 15.39
CA ILE A 156 -12.78 -0.84 15.68
C ILE A 156 -12.66 -1.10 17.19
N PRO A 157 -12.18 -2.28 17.62
CA PRO A 157 -11.74 -2.47 18.99
C PRO A 157 -10.66 -1.44 19.36
N ARG A 158 -10.81 -0.82 20.54
CA ARG A 158 -9.79 0.09 21.10
C ARG A 158 -8.42 -0.61 21.07
N PRO A 159 -7.39 -0.02 20.45
CA PRO A 159 -6.05 -0.60 20.45
C PRO A 159 -5.42 -0.53 21.85
N LEU A 160 -4.41 -1.37 22.13
CA LEU A 160 -3.60 -1.20 23.34
C LEU A 160 -2.75 0.05 23.19
N MET A 161 -2.90 0.98 24.12
CA MET A 161 -2.19 2.26 24.12
C MET A 161 -1.25 2.38 25.32
N ASP A 162 -0.05 2.93 25.11
CA ASP A 162 0.88 3.29 26.19
C ASP A 162 0.82 4.80 26.43
N LEU A 163 0.07 5.18 27.46
CA LEU A 163 -0.09 6.56 27.92
C LEU A 163 0.73 6.80 29.20
N SER A 164 1.72 5.96 29.49
CA SER A 164 2.55 6.10 30.69
C SER A 164 3.42 7.36 30.65
N GLN A 165 3.77 7.85 31.84
CA GLN A 165 4.79 8.90 31.97
C GLN A 165 6.08 8.53 31.22
N GLN A 166 6.48 7.26 31.26
CA GLN A 166 7.69 6.76 30.61
C GLN A 166 7.61 6.90 29.09
N ASN A 167 6.43 6.66 28.50
CA ASN A 167 6.21 6.86 27.07
C ASN A 167 6.39 8.33 26.67
N PHE A 168 5.69 9.25 27.36
CA PHE A 168 5.83 10.68 27.12
C PHE A 168 7.25 11.20 27.37
N ALA A 169 7.94 10.72 28.41
CA ALA A 169 9.34 11.05 28.66
C ALA A 169 10.23 10.62 27.50
N ARG A 170 9.99 9.46 26.89
CA ARG A 170 10.74 9.00 25.71
C ARG A 170 10.54 9.92 24.52
N VAL A 171 9.29 10.31 24.22
CA VAL A 171 8.97 11.27 23.14
C VAL A 171 9.72 12.57 23.36
N VAL A 172 9.65 13.14 24.56
CA VAL A 172 10.34 14.40 24.89
C VAL A 172 11.85 14.23 24.81
N ASN A 173 12.42 13.13 25.32
CA ASN A 173 13.87 12.90 25.23
C ASN A 173 14.33 12.78 23.77
N GLN A 174 13.54 12.14 22.90
CA GLN A 174 13.84 12.10 21.46
C GLN A 174 13.78 13.50 20.83
N ALA A 175 12.79 14.32 21.20
CA ALA A 175 12.63 15.68 20.67
C ALA A 175 13.80 16.60 21.08
N PHE A 176 14.34 16.40 22.28
CA PHE A 176 15.48 17.13 22.80
C PHE A 176 16.83 16.46 22.49
N GLU A 177 16.81 15.31 21.83
CA GLU A 177 17.99 14.46 21.58
C GLU A 177 18.86 14.26 22.83
N SER A 178 18.21 14.20 24.00
CA SER A 178 18.85 14.11 25.31
C SER A 178 17.88 13.61 26.38
N ASP A 179 18.42 12.96 27.41
CA ASP A 179 17.62 12.51 28.55
C ASP A 179 17.35 13.66 29.53
N LEU A 180 16.14 14.21 29.51
CA LEU A 180 15.75 15.23 30.48
C LEU A 180 15.69 14.66 31.90
N LYS A 181 16.22 15.41 32.87
CA LYS A 181 16.22 15.07 34.29
C LYS A 181 15.49 16.16 35.09
N PRO A 182 14.45 15.81 35.86
CA PRO A 182 13.76 14.51 35.91
C PRO A 182 13.08 14.16 34.57
N PRO A 183 12.68 12.89 34.34
CA PRO A 183 11.90 12.52 33.15
C PRO A 183 10.62 13.34 33.02
N PHE A 184 10.25 13.72 31.80
CA PHE A 184 9.04 14.50 31.56
C PHE A 184 7.80 13.75 32.05
N ASP A 185 6.95 14.47 32.78
CA ASP A 185 5.71 13.95 33.34
C ASP A 185 4.52 14.76 32.84
N PRO A 186 3.68 14.20 31.94
CA PRO A 186 2.54 14.93 31.40
C PRO A 186 1.47 15.20 32.47
N TYR A 187 1.44 14.43 33.56
CA TYR A 187 0.36 14.47 34.55
C TYR A 187 0.66 15.37 35.76
N ARG A 188 1.83 16.04 35.77
CA ARG A 188 2.34 16.79 36.92
C ARG A 188 1.62 18.11 37.17
N ASP A 189 1.33 18.84 36.10
CA ASP A 189 0.65 20.14 36.14
C ASP A 189 0.01 20.47 34.78
N SER A 190 -0.83 21.50 34.76
CA SER A 190 -1.53 21.97 33.55
C SER A 190 -0.60 22.27 32.37
N LEU A 191 0.59 22.86 32.60
CA LEU A 191 1.49 23.23 31.51
C LEU A 191 2.14 21.99 30.89
N SER A 192 2.60 21.06 31.73
CA SER A 192 3.10 19.77 31.27
C SER A 192 2.04 18.98 30.51
N TYR A 193 0.79 19.00 30.99
CA TYR A 193 -0.31 18.29 30.33
C TYR A 193 -0.66 18.90 28.97
N MET A 194 -0.67 20.24 28.86
CA MET A 194 -0.92 20.91 27.58
C MET A 194 0.23 20.73 26.58
N LEU A 195 1.48 20.68 27.04
CA LEU A 195 2.63 20.32 26.20
C LEU A 195 2.57 18.87 25.72
N ALA A 196 2.07 17.96 26.54
CA ALA A 196 1.84 16.57 26.15
C ALA A 196 0.68 16.46 25.14
N SER A 197 -0.40 17.20 25.39
CA SER A 197 -1.57 17.28 24.50
C SER A 197 -1.16 17.80 23.12
N TYR A 198 -0.27 18.78 23.02
CA TYR A 198 0.25 19.28 21.73
C TYR A 198 0.81 18.19 20.79
N ILE A 199 1.22 17.03 21.32
CA ILE A 199 1.71 15.89 20.53
C ILE A 199 0.57 15.18 19.78
N ILE A 200 -0.64 15.10 20.37
CA ILE A 200 -1.68 14.14 19.97
C ILE A 200 -2.73 14.71 18.99
N PRO A 201 -3.60 15.70 19.31
CA PRO A 201 -4.72 16.13 18.45
C PRO A 201 -4.32 16.61 17.07
N TYR A 202 -3.14 17.22 16.95
CA TYR A 202 -2.62 17.62 15.65
C TYR A 202 -2.41 16.42 14.69
N MET A 203 -2.22 15.19 15.20
CA MET A 203 -2.19 13.98 14.37
C MET A 203 -3.59 13.60 13.88
N GLY A 204 -4.64 13.75 14.70
CA GLY A 204 -6.04 13.56 14.32
C GLY A 204 -6.44 14.52 13.21
N LEU A 205 -6.25 15.82 13.47
CA LEU A 205 -6.44 16.91 12.50
C LEU A 205 -5.78 16.63 11.14
N THR A 206 -4.45 16.44 11.14
CA THR A 206 -3.71 16.27 9.87
C THR A 206 -4.01 14.94 9.19
N GLY A 207 -4.47 13.93 9.94
CA GLY A 207 -5.00 12.68 9.41
C GLY A 207 -6.33 12.86 8.69
N TYR A 208 -7.27 13.63 9.24
CA TYR A 208 -8.52 13.95 8.56
C TYR A 208 -8.31 14.74 7.28
N VAL A 209 -7.42 15.74 7.29
CA VAL A 209 -7.05 16.47 6.06
C VAL A 209 -6.45 15.51 5.02
N GLY A 210 -5.59 14.59 5.43
CA GLY A 210 -4.99 13.59 4.53
C GLY A 210 -5.97 12.54 4.01
N ALA A 211 -6.99 12.20 4.79
CA ALA A 211 -8.05 11.28 4.38
C ALA A 211 -9.07 11.94 3.45
N ASN A 212 -9.30 13.26 3.56
CA ASN A 212 -10.35 13.99 2.83
C ASN A 212 -10.37 13.72 1.32
N PRO A 213 -9.24 13.75 0.56
CA PRO A 213 -9.23 13.45 -0.87
C PRO A 213 -9.64 12.01 -1.23
N GLN A 214 -9.64 11.09 -0.25
CA GLN A 214 -10.00 9.69 -0.43
C GLN A 214 -11.49 9.43 -0.14
N ILE A 215 -12.17 10.34 0.56
CA ILE A 215 -13.58 10.16 0.93
C ILE A 215 -14.50 10.46 -0.24
N LYS A 216 -15.40 9.54 -0.55
CA LYS A 216 -16.32 9.62 -1.70
C LYS A 216 -17.76 9.90 -1.28
N GLY A 217 -18.23 9.20 -0.26
CA GLY A 217 -19.63 9.18 0.16
C GLY A 217 -20.09 10.49 0.79
N TYR A 218 -21.36 10.87 0.57
CA TYR A 218 -21.85 12.16 1.07
C TYR A 218 -22.01 12.17 2.60
N VAL A 219 -22.37 11.04 3.21
CA VAL A 219 -22.49 10.90 4.68
C VAL A 219 -21.10 10.91 5.31
N THR A 220 -20.16 10.17 4.74
CA THR A 220 -18.77 10.10 5.24
C THR A 220 -18.01 11.40 5.03
N LYS A 221 -18.26 12.15 3.95
CA LYS A 221 -17.72 13.52 3.78
C LYS A 221 -18.21 14.43 4.88
N ARG A 222 -19.52 14.44 5.14
CA ARG A 222 -20.10 15.25 6.22
C ARG A 222 -19.54 14.86 7.58
N LEU A 223 -19.43 13.56 7.86
CA LEU A 223 -18.83 13.05 9.09
C LEU A 223 -17.37 13.52 9.23
N LEU A 224 -16.53 13.28 8.22
CA LEU A 224 -15.14 13.71 8.24
C LEU A 224 -15.01 15.21 8.47
N SER A 225 -15.78 16.03 7.74
CA SER A 225 -15.74 17.49 7.89
C SER A 225 -16.21 17.96 9.27
N GLY A 226 -17.20 17.29 9.85
CA GLY A 226 -17.67 17.58 11.21
C GLY A 226 -16.62 17.28 12.28
N LEU A 227 -15.95 16.13 12.17
CA LEU A 227 -14.85 15.74 13.07
C LEU A 227 -13.66 16.69 12.92
N LEU A 228 -13.24 16.93 11.67
CA LEU A 228 -12.13 17.84 11.33
C LEU A 228 -12.30 19.24 11.94
N GLY A 229 -13.52 19.77 11.99
CA GLY A 229 -13.81 21.08 12.57
C GLY A 229 -13.54 21.15 14.08
N ASN A 230 -13.95 20.13 14.83
CA ASN A 230 -13.70 20.06 16.28
C ASN A 230 -12.22 19.84 16.56
N GLU A 231 -11.58 18.90 15.86
CA GLU A 231 -10.15 18.61 15.94
C GLU A 231 -9.29 19.87 15.72
N ALA A 232 -9.65 20.68 14.71
CA ALA A 232 -8.99 21.96 14.45
C ALA A 232 -9.18 22.94 15.62
N GLY A 233 -10.37 22.98 16.22
CA GLY A 233 -10.68 23.80 17.38
C GLY A 233 -9.86 23.41 18.62
N GLN A 234 -9.77 22.11 18.90
CA GLN A 234 -8.99 21.59 20.02
C GLN A 234 -7.49 21.89 19.87
N ASP A 235 -6.91 21.66 18.69
CA ASP A 235 -5.52 22.04 18.40
C ASP A 235 -5.29 23.55 18.56
N ALA A 236 -6.22 24.38 18.08
CA ALA A 236 -6.14 25.83 18.22
C ALA A 236 -6.16 26.29 19.69
N VAL A 237 -7.03 25.70 20.53
CA VAL A 237 -7.10 25.98 21.97
C VAL A 237 -5.79 25.58 22.66
N ILE A 238 -5.24 24.41 22.35
CA ILE A 238 -3.95 23.95 22.90
C ILE A 238 -2.82 24.89 22.49
N ARG A 239 -2.72 25.21 21.20
CA ARG A 239 -1.70 26.11 20.67
C ARG A 239 -1.82 27.52 21.25
N MET A 240 -3.04 28.04 21.41
CA MET A 240 -3.30 29.35 22.02
C MET A 240 -2.83 29.38 23.49
N TYR A 241 -3.21 28.37 24.27
CA TYR A 241 -2.80 28.24 25.67
C TYR A 241 -1.26 28.25 25.82
N LEU A 242 -0.57 27.52 24.94
CA LEU A 242 0.89 27.44 24.92
C LEU A 242 1.54 28.73 24.37
N TYR A 243 0.94 29.38 23.37
CA TYR A 243 1.41 30.64 22.81
C TYR A 243 1.37 31.79 23.83
N GLU A 244 0.29 31.88 24.62
CA GLU A 244 0.18 32.84 25.71
C GLU A 244 1.33 32.67 26.72
N ARG A 245 1.77 31.42 26.92
CA ARG A 245 2.84 31.02 27.84
C ARG A 245 4.21 30.83 27.16
N ARG A 246 4.38 31.25 25.90
CA ARG A 246 5.55 30.90 25.06
C ARG A 246 6.91 31.24 25.70
N MET A 247 6.98 32.31 26.49
CA MET A 247 8.20 32.77 27.17
C MET A 247 8.41 32.15 28.57
N LYS A 248 7.43 31.40 29.08
CA LYS A 248 7.51 30.76 30.40
C LYS A 248 8.46 29.57 30.31
N LEU A 249 9.32 29.41 31.31
CA LEU A 249 10.15 28.21 31.46
C LEU A 249 9.30 27.02 31.90
N VAL A 250 9.55 25.86 31.29
CA VAL A 250 8.93 24.59 31.63
C VAL A 250 9.68 23.98 32.80
N HIS A 251 9.35 24.40 34.03
CA HIS A 251 10.00 23.89 35.24
C HIS A 251 9.99 22.34 35.29
N PRO A 252 11.03 21.67 35.80
CA PRO A 252 12.32 22.20 36.25
C PRO A 252 13.35 22.38 35.12
N TYR A 253 12.93 22.26 33.86
CA TYR A 253 13.82 22.42 32.71
C TYR A 253 14.06 23.90 32.42
N ASN A 254 15.26 24.20 31.92
CA ASN A 254 15.63 25.55 31.51
C ASN A 254 15.34 25.80 30.02
N PHE A 255 14.15 25.40 29.58
CA PHE A 255 13.65 25.64 28.22
C PHE A 255 12.29 26.32 28.30
N THR A 256 12.07 27.24 27.38
CA THR A 256 10.79 27.93 27.21
C THR A 256 9.74 27.02 26.57
N VAL A 257 8.46 27.36 26.73
CA VAL A 257 7.36 26.69 26.04
C VAL A 257 7.51 26.75 24.52
N ALA A 258 7.98 27.88 23.97
CA ALA A 258 8.27 28.02 22.55
C ALA A 258 9.29 26.99 22.08
N GLU A 259 10.41 26.83 22.80
CA GLU A 259 11.43 25.84 22.48
C GLU A 259 10.91 24.41 22.57
N PHE A 260 10.12 24.09 23.60
CA PHE A 260 9.50 22.77 23.76
C PHE A 260 8.62 22.41 22.56
N THR A 261 7.68 23.29 22.17
CA THR A 261 6.79 23.04 21.03
C THR A 261 7.56 22.92 19.71
N ASN A 262 8.61 23.73 19.52
CA ASN A 262 9.46 23.64 18.33
C ASN A 262 10.21 22.30 18.27
N ARG A 263 10.79 21.84 19.39
CA ARG A 263 11.48 20.54 19.47
C ARG A 263 10.54 19.36 19.17
N ILE A 264 9.34 19.38 19.73
CA ILE A 264 8.30 18.37 19.46
C ILE A 264 7.94 18.38 17.96
N SER A 265 7.78 19.56 17.37
CA SER A 265 7.43 19.67 15.95
C SER A 265 8.51 19.13 15.02
N ILE A 266 9.77 19.46 15.32
CA ILE A 266 10.93 18.93 14.60
C ILE A 266 10.96 17.40 14.67
N LEU A 267 10.69 16.82 15.85
CA LEU A 267 10.60 15.36 16.00
C LEU A 267 9.49 14.77 15.13
N ARG A 268 8.28 15.34 15.15
CA ARG A 268 7.16 14.83 14.35
C ARG A 268 7.45 14.88 12.84
N ASN A 269 8.10 15.94 12.37
CA ASN A 269 8.55 16.03 10.98
C ASN A 269 9.65 15.00 10.65
N LYS A 270 10.62 14.80 11.56
CA LYS A 270 11.69 13.81 11.44
C LYS A 270 11.14 12.39 11.33
N LEU A 271 10.20 12.03 12.21
CA LEU A 271 9.55 10.72 12.20
C LEU A 271 8.60 10.54 11.00
N GLY A 272 7.91 11.60 10.57
CA GLY A 272 7.04 11.55 9.39
C GLY A 272 7.80 11.32 8.08
N MET A 273 9.03 11.85 7.97
CA MET A 273 9.92 11.72 6.80
C MET A 273 9.37 12.33 5.49
N CYS A 274 8.48 13.33 5.58
CA CYS A 274 7.80 13.92 4.43
C CYS A 274 7.79 15.47 4.45
N GLY A 275 8.90 16.07 4.90
CA GLY A 275 9.06 17.52 4.95
C GLY A 275 8.43 18.17 6.19
N ILE A 276 8.23 19.49 6.12
CA ILE A 276 7.67 20.29 7.21
C ILE A 276 6.14 20.23 7.11
N LYS A 277 5.51 19.61 8.10
CA LYS A 277 4.04 19.51 8.24
C LYS A 277 3.59 19.78 9.66
N ASP A 278 4.45 20.44 10.42
CA ASP A 278 4.24 20.81 11.81
C ASP A 278 5.32 21.79 12.24
N GLU A 279 4.93 22.71 13.10
CA GLU A 279 5.73 23.83 13.51
C GLU A 279 5.32 24.28 14.91
N GLY A 280 6.31 24.74 15.68
CA GLY A 280 6.10 25.26 17.02
C GLY A 280 5.17 26.47 17.04
N VAL A 281 4.71 26.89 18.23
CA VAL A 281 3.77 28.02 18.38
C VAL A 281 4.37 29.40 18.00
N VAL A 282 5.69 29.44 17.78
CA VAL A 282 6.43 30.58 17.24
C VAL A 282 7.31 30.10 16.09
N VAL A 283 7.28 30.82 14.97
CA VAL A 283 8.06 30.54 13.76
C VAL A 283 8.77 31.81 13.26
N PRO A 284 9.82 31.67 12.44
CA PRO A 284 10.34 32.79 11.66
C PRO A 284 9.25 33.41 10.77
N PRO A 285 9.28 34.74 10.51
CA PRO A 285 8.26 35.41 9.70
C PRO A 285 7.99 34.75 8.35
N GLU A 286 9.01 34.18 7.72
CA GLU A 286 8.95 33.55 6.41
C GLU A 286 8.05 32.30 6.38
N LEU A 287 7.84 31.66 7.53
CA LEU A 287 6.96 30.49 7.68
C LEU A 287 5.58 30.85 8.21
N GLY A 288 5.39 32.04 8.79
CA GLY A 288 4.07 32.45 9.26
C GLY A 288 3.16 32.96 8.15
N ALA A 289 1.93 33.30 8.53
CA ALA A 289 0.91 33.74 7.58
C ALA A 289 1.41 34.88 6.68
N GLU A 290 1.23 34.70 5.36
CA GLU A 290 1.69 35.60 4.29
C GLU A 290 3.20 35.91 4.31
N GLY A 291 4.01 35.13 5.03
CA GLY A 291 5.44 35.43 5.25
C GLY A 291 5.67 36.67 6.14
N ARG A 292 4.70 37.02 7.00
CA ARG A 292 4.65 38.33 7.70
C ARG A 292 4.46 38.24 9.20
N THR A 293 4.24 37.05 9.76
CA THR A 293 3.93 36.87 11.18
C THR A 293 4.83 35.81 11.79
N SER A 294 5.13 35.92 13.09
CA SER A 294 5.88 34.90 13.82
C SER A 294 5.00 34.03 14.71
N THR A 295 3.70 34.31 14.77
CA THR A 295 2.71 33.59 15.57
C THR A 295 2.20 32.38 14.80
N ASN A 296 2.13 31.22 15.45
CA ASN A 296 1.69 29.99 14.79
C ASN A 296 0.68 29.21 15.64
N VAL A 297 -0.39 29.91 16.02
CA VAL A 297 -1.51 29.34 16.80
C VAL A 297 -2.40 28.47 15.92
N LEU A 298 -2.47 28.75 14.62
CA LEU A 298 -3.11 27.93 13.61
C LEU A 298 -2.04 27.49 12.61
N SER A 299 -1.56 26.25 12.74
CA SER A 299 -0.50 25.75 11.87
C SER A 299 -1.05 25.32 10.51
N ALA A 300 -0.50 25.90 9.46
CA ALA A 300 -0.96 25.71 8.09
C ALA A 300 0.18 25.93 7.08
N ASN A 301 -0.04 25.49 5.84
CA ASN A 301 0.89 25.72 4.75
C ASN A 301 0.85 27.19 4.25
N GLN A 302 1.59 27.48 3.18
CA GLN A 302 1.68 28.83 2.60
C GLN A 302 0.33 29.44 2.20
N ASP A 303 -0.66 28.60 1.84
CA ASP A 303 -2.02 29.04 1.49
C ASP A 303 -2.97 29.09 2.71
N SER A 304 -2.42 29.00 3.92
CA SER A 304 -3.20 28.87 5.17
C SER A 304 -4.12 27.65 5.20
N LEU A 305 -3.76 26.57 4.50
CA LEU A 305 -4.44 25.29 4.56
C LEU A 305 -3.74 24.35 5.55
N SER A 306 -4.52 23.66 6.40
CA SER A 306 -3.99 22.66 7.32
C SER A 306 -3.19 21.57 6.58
N TYR A 307 -2.13 21.08 7.21
CA TYR A 307 -1.29 20.06 6.60
C TYR A 307 -2.00 18.70 6.52
N ALA A 308 -1.65 17.93 5.48
CA ALA A 308 -2.13 16.57 5.29
C ALA A 308 -1.05 15.54 5.66
N ARG A 309 -1.39 14.54 6.47
CA ARG A 309 -0.54 13.35 6.70
C ARG A 309 -1.22 12.09 6.19
N THR A 310 -0.43 11.21 5.59
CA THR A 310 -0.87 9.86 5.22
C THR A 310 -0.90 8.94 6.46
N PRO A 311 -1.64 7.81 6.40
CA PRO A 311 -1.61 6.80 7.45
C PRO A 311 -0.21 6.31 7.82
N ALA A 312 0.70 6.19 6.83
CA ALA A 312 2.07 5.77 7.08
C ALA A 312 2.84 6.82 7.90
N GLU A 313 2.76 8.10 7.53
CA GLU A 313 3.36 9.20 8.30
C GLU A 313 2.86 9.23 9.75
N ILE A 314 1.55 9.07 9.95
CA ILE A 314 0.92 9.04 11.26
C ILE A 314 1.45 7.87 12.10
N LEU A 315 1.49 6.66 11.53
CA LEU A 315 2.00 5.49 12.25
C LEU A 315 3.48 5.61 12.61
N ARG A 316 4.33 6.16 11.73
CA ARG A 316 5.75 6.41 12.06
C ARG A 316 5.91 7.31 13.29
N VAL A 317 5.08 8.35 13.38
CA VAL A 317 5.08 9.29 14.50
C VAL A 317 4.52 8.63 15.77
N LEU A 318 3.33 8.01 15.69
CA LEU A 318 2.66 7.42 16.85
C LEU A 318 3.36 6.16 17.37
N TYR A 319 4.11 5.45 16.54
CA TYR A 319 4.98 4.35 16.97
C TYR A 319 6.33 4.81 17.51
N GLU A 320 6.69 6.08 17.32
CA GLU A 320 7.97 6.68 17.75
C GLU A 320 9.21 5.99 17.15
N THR A 321 9.05 5.25 16.06
CA THR A 321 10.13 4.47 15.42
C THR A 321 10.63 5.09 14.12
N GLY A 322 9.86 6.01 13.52
CA GLY A 322 10.11 6.46 12.15
C GLY A 322 9.81 5.38 11.10
N ASN A 323 9.20 4.26 11.51
CA ASN A 323 8.89 3.13 10.64
C ASN A 323 7.47 2.60 10.90
N GLU A 324 6.58 2.80 9.94
CA GLU A 324 5.16 2.45 10.01
C GLU A 324 4.91 0.93 10.15
N HIS A 325 5.91 0.10 9.87
CA HIS A 325 5.86 -1.36 9.98
C HIS A 325 6.26 -1.88 11.36
N HIS A 326 6.82 -1.03 12.22
CA HIS A 326 7.34 -1.42 13.53
C HIS A 326 6.53 -0.73 14.64
N PRO A 327 5.50 -1.41 15.18
CA PRO A 327 4.76 -0.92 16.34
C PRO A 327 5.64 -0.57 17.53
N GLY A 328 5.21 0.43 18.30
CA GLY A 328 5.95 1.00 19.42
C GLY A 328 5.21 2.21 19.98
N GLY A 329 5.90 3.01 20.79
CA GLY A 329 5.39 4.28 21.28
C GLY A 329 4.00 4.18 21.89
N PHE A 330 3.09 5.06 21.43
CA PHE A 330 1.71 5.10 21.89
C PHE A 330 0.90 3.84 21.54
N TYR A 331 1.34 3.01 20.59
CA TYR A 331 0.67 1.75 20.22
C TYR A 331 1.66 0.58 20.23
N PRO A 332 2.04 0.06 21.40
CA PRO A 332 3.07 -0.98 21.53
C PRO A 332 2.75 -2.29 20.80
N LYS A 333 1.47 -2.57 20.51
CA LYS A 333 1.00 -3.72 19.72
C LYS A 333 0.46 -3.36 18.34
N GLY A 334 0.60 -2.10 17.96
CA GLY A 334 0.14 -1.56 16.69
C GLY A 334 -1.29 -1.04 16.75
N ALA A 335 -1.58 -0.12 15.85
CA ALA A 335 -2.93 0.39 15.61
C ALA A 335 -3.83 -0.67 14.96
N ASN A 336 -5.14 -0.52 15.14
CA ASN A 336 -6.18 -1.38 14.61
C ASN A 336 -6.79 -0.83 13.30
N GLY A 337 -7.68 -1.62 12.68
CA GLY A 337 -8.31 -1.29 11.39
C GLY A 337 -7.61 -1.92 10.18
N GLU A 338 -8.27 -1.94 9.02
CA GLU A 338 -7.77 -2.59 7.80
C GLU A 338 -6.47 -1.93 7.32
N ILE A 339 -6.43 -0.60 7.23
CA ILE A 339 -5.25 0.17 6.80
C ILE A 339 -4.04 -0.09 7.71
N ALA A 340 -4.20 0.04 9.04
CA ALA A 340 -3.10 -0.17 9.97
C ALA A 340 -2.56 -1.61 9.90
N ARG A 341 -3.44 -2.60 9.81
CA ARG A 341 -3.05 -4.01 9.67
C ARG A 341 -2.36 -4.30 8.34
N MET A 342 -2.79 -3.70 7.24
CA MET A 342 -2.11 -3.82 5.94
C MET A 342 -0.71 -3.22 5.99
N ILE A 343 -0.54 -2.09 6.67
CA ILE A 343 0.76 -1.46 6.84
C ILE A 343 1.65 -2.31 7.75
N ILE A 344 1.21 -2.80 8.90
CA ILE A 344 2.07 -3.68 9.72
C ILE A 344 2.41 -4.97 8.98
N LYS A 345 1.44 -5.53 8.26
CA LYS A 345 1.68 -6.74 7.48
C LYS A 345 2.73 -6.55 6.41
N LYS A 346 3.05 -5.30 5.97
CA LYS A 346 3.92 -4.91 4.84
C LYS A 346 5.37 -5.48 4.80
N THR A 347 5.63 -6.53 5.56
CA THR A 347 6.77 -7.45 5.55
C THR A 347 6.39 -8.81 4.92
N VAL A 348 6.03 -8.84 3.64
CA VAL A 348 6.05 -10.08 2.85
C VAL A 348 7.53 -10.29 2.57
N GLY A 349 8.15 -11.16 3.35
CA GLY A 349 9.41 -11.76 2.93
C GLY A 349 9.18 -12.31 1.53
N GLY A 350 10.02 -11.91 0.57
CA GLY A 350 9.94 -12.43 -0.79
C GLY A 350 9.80 -13.95 -0.75
N LEU A 351 8.99 -14.52 -1.65
CA LEU A 351 8.85 -15.96 -1.70
C LEU A 351 10.24 -16.58 -1.92
N PRO A 352 10.65 -17.59 -1.13
CA PRO A 352 11.85 -18.34 -1.41
C PRO A 352 11.82 -18.80 -2.88
N ARG A 353 12.90 -18.56 -3.62
CA ARG A 353 13.00 -19.00 -5.02
C ARG A 353 12.69 -20.51 -5.07
N PRO A 354 11.66 -20.95 -5.81
CA PRO A 354 11.41 -22.39 -5.98
C PRO A 354 12.59 -23.06 -6.68
N LEU A 355 12.75 -24.37 -6.47
CA LEU A 355 13.73 -25.14 -7.24
C LEU A 355 13.29 -25.16 -8.71
N MET A 356 14.17 -24.71 -9.60
CA MET A 356 13.94 -24.73 -11.04
C MET A 356 14.92 -25.66 -11.74
N ASP A 357 14.42 -26.47 -12.68
CA ASP A 357 15.24 -27.33 -13.52
C ASP A 357 15.37 -26.72 -14.93
N LEU A 358 16.50 -26.05 -15.16
CA LEU A 358 16.86 -25.45 -16.46
C LEU A 358 17.96 -26.26 -17.16
N SER A 359 18.11 -27.55 -16.83
CA SER A 359 19.15 -28.39 -17.41
C SER A 359 18.85 -28.74 -18.88
N PRO A 360 19.89 -29.03 -19.70
CA PRO A 360 19.70 -29.53 -21.06
C PRO A 360 18.80 -30.76 -21.12
N GLU A 361 18.90 -31.67 -20.15
CA GLU A 361 18.08 -32.88 -20.09
C GLU A 361 16.59 -32.57 -19.92
N ASN A 362 16.24 -31.57 -19.11
CA ASN A 362 14.85 -31.16 -18.94
C ASN A 362 14.31 -30.50 -20.22
N PHE A 363 15.09 -29.60 -20.84
CA PHE A 363 14.72 -29.00 -22.12
C PHE A 363 14.56 -30.05 -23.23
N ALA A 364 15.45 -31.05 -23.28
CA ALA A 364 15.36 -32.16 -24.23
C ALA A 364 14.05 -32.96 -24.07
N LYS A 365 13.64 -33.27 -22.84
CA LYS A 365 12.36 -33.97 -22.57
C LYS A 365 11.16 -33.19 -23.09
N ILE A 366 11.11 -31.90 -22.79
CA ILE A 366 10.01 -31.00 -23.22
C ILE A 366 9.97 -30.92 -24.75
N VAL A 367 11.13 -30.76 -25.39
CA VAL A 367 11.22 -30.72 -26.85
C VAL A 367 10.82 -32.06 -27.46
N ASN A 368 11.31 -33.20 -26.95
CA ASN A 368 10.92 -34.51 -27.46
C ASN A 368 9.41 -34.72 -27.39
N LYS A 369 8.77 -34.23 -26.32
CA LYS A 369 7.31 -34.25 -26.18
C LYS A 369 6.60 -33.37 -27.21
N ALA A 370 7.12 -32.18 -27.52
CA ALA A 370 6.59 -31.31 -28.57
C ALA A 370 6.73 -31.92 -29.98
N PHE A 371 7.74 -32.76 -30.17
CA PHE A 371 7.99 -33.47 -31.42
C PHE A 371 7.37 -34.86 -31.48
N GLU A 372 6.78 -35.33 -30.37
CA GLU A 372 6.22 -36.68 -30.20
C GLU A 372 7.23 -37.80 -30.53
N ARG A 373 8.52 -37.52 -30.35
CA ARG A 373 9.63 -38.45 -30.58
C ARG A 373 10.90 -37.94 -29.92
N ASP A 374 11.82 -38.86 -29.65
CA ASP A 374 13.16 -38.47 -29.20
C ASP A 374 13.97 -37.85 -30.35
N LEU A 375 14.53 -36.67 -30.11
CA LEU A 375 15.47 -36.04 -31.03
C LEU A 375 16.89 -36.49 -30.72
N GLU A 376 17.62 -36.86 -31.77
CA GLU A 376 19.02 -37.30 -31.67
C GLU A 376 19.95 -36.34 -32.41
N PRO A 377 20.97 -35.78 -31.74
CA PRO A 377 21.24 -35.78 -30.29
C PRO A 377 20.17 -35.01 -29.49
N PRO A 378 20.02 -35.23 -28.17
CA PRO A 378 19.07 -34.49 -27.32
C PRO A 378 19.16 -32.97 -27.51
N PHE A 379 18.01 -32.28 -27.46
CA PHE A 379 17.99 -30.81 -27.59
C PHE A 379 18.72 -30.14 -26.44
N ASP A 380 19.77 -29.41 -26.76
CA ASP A 380 20.56 -28.63 -25.81
C ASP A 380 20.31 -27.11 -26.03
N PRO A 381 19.67 -26.42 -25.08
CA PRO A 381 19.39 -24.99 -25.18
C PRO A 381 20.67 -24.12 -25.16
N TYR A 382 21.80 -24.63 -24.68
CA TYR A 382 23.03 -23.86 -24.50
C TYR A 382 24.06 -24.08 -25.61
N ARG A 383 23.76 -24.93 -26.60
CA ARG A 383 24.68 -25.27 -27.69
C ARG A 383 25.03 -24.08 -28.57
N ASP A 384 24.05 -23.27 -28.93
CA ASP A 384 24.21 -22.13 -29.83
C ASP A 384 23.09 -21.09 -29.63
N ASN A 385 23.27 -19.91 -30.24
CA ASN A 385 22.34 -18.78 -30.09
C ASN A 385 20.91 -19.10 -30.56
N LEU A 386 20.76 -19.91 -31.62
CA LEU A 386 19.44 -20.25 -32.14
C LEU A 386 18.72 -21.21 -31.20
N SER A 387 19.43 -22.21 -30.67
CA SER A 387 18.93 -23.17 -29.69
C SER A 387 18.53 -22.46 -28.39
N TYR A 388 19.33 -21.48 -27.96
CA TYR A 388 19.01 -20.65 -26.81
C TYR A 388 17.76 -19.79 -27.04
N MET A 389 17.61 -19.20 -28.23
CA MET A 389 16.42 -18.41 -28.58
C MET A 389 15.16 -19.27 -28.71
N LEU A 390 15.28 -20.50 -29.23
CA LEU A 390 14.19 -21.48 -29.23
C LEU A 390 13.80 -21.91 -27.83
N ALA A 391 14.77 -22.13 -26.93
CA ALA A 391 14.51 -22.40 -25.52
C ALA A 391 13.84 -21.20 -24.82
N SER A 392 14.31 -19.99 -25.14
CA SER A 392 13.73 -18.72 -24.68
C SER A 392 12.35 -18.44 -25.27
N TYR A 393 11.88 -19.19 -26.27
CA TYR A 393 10.50 -19.11 -26.74
C TYR A 393 9.54 -19.95 -25.88
N ILE A 394 10.05 -20.98 -25.19
CA ILE A 394 9.23 -21.93 -24.41
C ILE A 394 8.59 -21.26 -23.19
N ILE A 395 9.31 -20.36 -22.51
CA ILE A 395 8.97 -19.86 -21.16
C ILE A 395 8.33 -18.46 -21.12
N PRO A 396 8.92 -17.39 -21.69
CA PRO A 396 8.52 -15.99 -21.45
C PRO A 396 7.07 -15.68 -21.83
N TYR A 397 6.58 -16.28 -22.92
CA TYR A 397 5.19 -16.12 -23.36
C TYR A 397 4.16 -16.64 -22.32
N LEU A 398 4.55 -17.55 -21.42
CA LEU A 398 3.69 -18.01 -20.32
C LEU A 398 3.57 -16.97 -19.20
N GLY A 399 4.64 -16.22 -18.93
CA GLY A 399 4.62 -15.11 -17.98
C GLY A 399 3.63 -14.03 -18.43
N LEU A 400 3.73 -13.60 -19.69
CA LEU A 400 2.81 -12.66 -20.31
C LEU A 400 1.34 -13.07 -20.17
N ASN A 401 0.99 -14.28 -20.64
CA ASN A 401 -0.40 -14.75 -20.63
C ASN A 401 -0.93 -14.97 -19.20
N GLY A 402 -0.05 -15.32 -18.27
CA GLY A 402 -0.35 -15.38 -16.83
C GLY A 402 -0.69 -14.00 -16.27
N TYR A 403 0.05 -12.95 -16.62
CA TYR A 403 -0.28 -11.57 -16.20
C TYR A 403 -1.61 -11.09 -16.80
N VAL A 404 -1.87 -11.36 -18.09
CA VAL A 404 -3.15 -11.02 -18.72
C VAL A 404 -4.32 -11.72 -18.00
N GLY A 405 -4.18 -13.02 -17.71
CA GLY A 405 -5.21 -13.79 -16.98
C GLY A 405 -5.41 -13.32 -15.54
N ALA A 406 -4.31 -13.06 -14.83
CA ALA A 406 -4.33 -12.55 -13.47
C ALA A 406 -4.93 -11.15 -13.36
N ASN A 407 -4.82 -10.30 -14.40
CA ASN A 407 -5.31 -8.93 -14.37
C ASN A 407 -6.79 -8.82 -13.95
N SER A 408 -7.62 -9.77 -14.41
CA SER A 408 -9.05 -9.85 -14.03
C SER A 408 -9.28 -10.10 -12.52
N GLN A 409 -8.32 -10.74 -11.86
CA GLN A 409 -8.37 -11.10 -10.44
C GLN A 409 -7.69 -10.06 -9.55
N ILE A 410 -6.86 -9.18 -10.12
CA ILE A 410 -6.18 -8.12 -9.37
C ILE A 410 -7.10 -6.90 -9.22
N LYS A 411 -7.33 -6.50 -7.96
CA LYS A 411 -8.25 -5.41 -7.61
C LYS A 411 -7.53 -4.12 -7.17
N GLY A 412 -6.37 -4.22 -6.52
CA GLY A 412 -5.64 -3.07 -5.98
C GLY A 412 -4.96 -2.19 -7.04
N TYR A 413 -5.04 -0.86 -6.91
CA TYR A 413 -4.44 0.10 -7.85
C TYR A 413 -2.93 -0.11 -8.04
N SER A 414 -2.16 -0.18 -6.95
CA SER A 414 -0.71 -0.39 -7.02
C SER A 414 -0.37 -1.73 -7.66
N SER A 415 -1.15 -2.77 -7.39
CA SER A 415 -0.97 -4.10 -7.99
C SER A 415 -1.30 -4.12 -9.48
N ARG A 416 -2.37 -3.43 -9.91
CA ARG A 416 -2.68 -3.25 -11.35
C ARG A 416 -1.61 -2.46 -12.07
N ARG A 417 -1.10 -1.38 -11.46
CA ARG A 417 0.01 -0.59 -12.03
C ARG A 417 1.29 -1.43 -12.16
N LEU A 418 1.63 -2.21 -11.14
CA LEU A 418 2.77 -3.13 -11.20
C LEU A 418 2.56 -4.20 -12.28
N LEU A 419 1.41 -4.87 -12.30
CA LEU A 419 1.10 -5.88 -13.30
C LEU A 419 1.14 -5.29 -14.72
N ALA A 420 0.57 -4.11 -14.95
CA ALA A 420 0.63 -3.44 -16.25
C ALA A 420 2.07 -3.09 -16.65
N GLY A 421 2.90 -2.65 -15.70
CA GLY A 421 4.32 -2.40 -15.92
C GLY A 421 5.09 -3.68 -16.30
N LEU A 422 4.89 -4.77 -15.56
CA LEU A 422 5.49 -6.08 -15.86
C LEU A 422 5.01 -6.62 -17.20
N LEU A 423 3.70 -6.55 -17.47
CA LEU A 423 3.09 -6.96 -18.73
C LEU A 423 3.70 -6.21 -19.91
N GLY A 424 3.95 -4.91 -19.79
CA GLY A 424 4.63 -4.12 -20.84
C GLY A 424 6.05 -4.61 -21.14
N VAL A 425 6.83 -4.94 -20.10
CA VAL A 425 8.20 -5.45 -20.26
C VAL A 425 8.21 -6.86 -20.85
N GLU A 426 7.39 -7.77 -20.33
CA GLU A 426 7.28 -9.16 -20.80
C GLU A 426 6.77 -9.23 -22.24
N SER A 427 5.82 -8.37 -22.61
CA SER A 427 5.36 -8.24 -24.00
C SER A 427 6.50 -7.83 -24.93
N GLY A 428 7.35 -6.89 -24.49
CA GLY A 428 8.54 -6.47 -25.24
C GLY A 428 9.55 -7.60 -25.40
N GLN A 429 9.78 -8.41 -24.36
CA GLN A 429 10.67 -9.57 -24.41
C GLN A 429 10.17 -10.62 -25.41
N ASP A 430 8.88 -11.00 -25.33
CA ASP A 430 8.29 -11.97 -26.26
C ASP A 430 8.37 -11.48 -27.71
N ALA A 431 8.02 -10.21 -27.96
CA ALA A 431 8.10 -9.62 -29.29
C ALA A 431 9.53 -9.67 -29.88
N VAL A 432 10.56 -9.40 -29.06
CA VAL A 432 11.98 -9.46 -29.50
C VAL A 432 12.37 -10.90 -29.84
N VAL A 433 12.04 -11.87 -28.99
CA VAL A 433 12.32 -13.30 -29.23
C VAL A 433 11.61 -13.77 -30.50
N ARG A 434 10.31 -13.49 -30.64
CA ARG A 434 9.51 -13.86 -31.82
C ARG A 434 10.04 -13.21 -33.09
N THR A 435 10.44 -11.95 -33.05
CA THR A 435 11.04 -11.25 -34.21
C THR A 435 12.34 -11.92 -34.65
N TYR A 436 13.22 -12.25 -33.70
CA TYR A 436 14.49 -12.92 -33.99
C TYR A 436 14.28 -14.30 -34.65
N LEU A 437 13.32 -15.06 -34.15
CA LEU A 437 12.97 -16.37 -34.69
C LEU A 437 12.24 -16.26 -36.03
N TYR A 438 11.38 -15.25 -36.21
CA TYR A 438 10.70 -14.97 -37.48
C TYR A 438 11.69 -14.63 -38.60
N GLU A 439 12.70 -13.80 -38.33
CA GLU A 439 13.78 -13.50 -39.30
C GLU A 439 14.46 -14.80 -39.79
N ARG A 440 14.54 -15.80 -38.91
CA ARG A 440 15.18 -17.10 -39.17
C ARG A 440 14.19 -18.21 -39.46
N GLN A 441 12.94 -17.89 -39.77
CA GLN A 441 11.85 -18.89 -39.85
C GLN A 441 12.14 -20.04 -40.82
N ARG A 442 12.88 -19.79 -41.91
CA ARG A 442 13.28 -20.80 -42.92
C ARG A 442 14.58 -21.53 -42.59
N ASN A 443 15.35 -21.05 -41.61
CA ASN A 443 16.61 -21.67 -41.23
C ASN A 443 16.32 -23.02 -40.58
N ARG A 444 17.15 -24.02 -40.89
CA ARG A 444 17.05 -25.33 -40.26
C ARG A 444 17.79 -25.35 -38.93
N VAL A 445 17.10 -25.80 -37.88
CA VAL A 445 17.66 -26.06 -36.56
C VAL A 445 18.51 -27.31 -36.67
N GLN A 446 19.83 -27.13 -36.75
CA GLN A 446 20.76 -28.24 -36.83
C GLN A 446 20.81 -29.00 -35.49
N PRO A 447 21.06 -30.31 -35.48
CA PRO A 447 21.07 -31.25 -36.61
C PRO A 447 19.68 -31.82 -36.97
N TYR A 448 18.61 -31.33 -36.35
CA TYR A 448 17.26 -31.92 -36.42
C TYR A 448 16.55 -31.78 -37.76
N ASN A 449 17.07 -30.91 -38.63
CA ASN A 449 16.58 -30.69 -39.98
C ASN A 449 15.15 -30.09 -40.08
N PHE A 450 14.60 -29.61 -38.98
CA PHE A 450 13.36 -28.83 -38.93
C PHE A 450 13.64 -27.35 -39.07
N THR A 451 12.72 -26.61 -39.69
CA THR A 451 12.76 -25.16 -39.73
C THR A 451 12.42 -24.55 -38.37
N VAL A 452 12.88 -23.33 -38.12
CA VAL A 452 12.51 -22.56 -36.91
C VAL A 452 10.98 -22.37 -36.81
N ALA A 453 10.30 -22.17 -37.95
CA ALA A 453 8.85 -22.10 -37.99
C ALA A 453 8.18 -23.39 -37.49
N GLU A 454 8.62 -24.55 -37.97
CA GLU A 454 8.10 -25.85 -37.50
C GLU A 454 8.38 -26.08 -36.01
N PHE A 455 9.56 -25.68 -35.55
CA PHE A 455 9.97 -25.85 -34.15
C PHE A 455 9.09 -25.04 -33.21
N THR A 456 8.88 -23.75 -33.52
CA THR A 456 8.01 -22.87 -32.72
C THR A 456 6.55 -23.32 -32.75
N ASN A 457 6.04 -23.77 -33.91
CA ASN A 457 4.69 -24.32 -34.02
C ASN A 457 4.48 -25.56 -33.14
N ARG A 458 5.45 -26.48 -33.10
CA ARG A 458 5.37 -27.68 -32.24
C ARG A 458 5.38 -27.34 -30.75
N ILE A 459 6.23 -26.40 -30.34
CA ILE A 459 6.24 -25.90 -28.95
C ILE A 459 4.89 -25.28 -28.60
N SER A 460 4.33 -24.46 -29.49
CA SER A 460 3.03 -23.83 -29.26
C SER A 460 1.88 -24.82 -29.15
N THR A 461 1.86 -25.84 -30.02
CA THR A 461 0.91 -26.96 -29.93
C THR A 461 1.03 -27.69 -28.59
N LEU A 462 2.25 -27.99 -28.14
CA LEU A 462 2.46 -28.61 -26.83
C LEU A 462 1.87 -27.75 -25.69
N ARG A 463 2.13 -26.44 -25.68
CA ARG A 463 1.60 -25.53 -24.65
C ARG A 463 0.08 -25.50 -24.64
N ASN A 464 -0.57 -25.49 -25.80
CA ASN A 464 -2.04 -25.54 -25.90
C ASN A 464 -2.58 -26.89 -25.38
N ASN A 465 -1.95 -28.01 -25.75
CA ASN A 465 -2.33 -29.34 -25.31
C ASN A 465 -2.21 -29.51 -23.78
N LEU A 466 -1.12 -29.03 -23.18
CA LEU A 466 -0.92 -29.06 -21.73
C LEU A 466 -1.89 -28.14 -20.99
N GLY A 467 -2.22 -26.97 -21.56
CA GLY A 467 -3.18 -26.04 -20.97
C GLY A 467 -4.62 -26.58 -20.91
N LYS A 468 -5.02 -27.43 -21.88
CA LYS A 468 -6.36 -28.04 -22.00
C LYS A 468 -7.51 -27.03 -22.16
N CYS A 469 -7.23 -25.83 -22.67
CA CYS A 469 -8.20 -24.73 -22.79
C CYS A 469 -8.22 -24.07 -24.19
N GLY A 470 -7.97 -24.86 -25.24
CA GLY A 470 -7.98 -24.39 -26.63
C GLY A 470 -6.68 -23.72 -27.07
N VAL A 471 -6.73 -23.03 -28.22
CA VAL A 471 -5.58 -22.34 -28.82
C VAL A 471 -5.39 -20.99 -28.14
N LYS A 472 -4.24 -20.80 -27.48
CA LYS A 472 -3.85 -19.55 -26.80
C LYS A 472 -2.39 -19.18 -27.06
N ASP A 473 -1.80 -19.82 -28.06
CA ASP A 473 -0.43 -19.65 -28.49
C ASP A 473 -0.23 -20.30 -29.85
N GLU A 474 0.55 -19.65 -30.69
CA GLU A 474 0.82 -20.05 -32.06
C GLU A 474 2.28 -19.72 -32.38
N GLY A 475 2.92 -20.51 -33.24
CA GLY A 475 4.30 -20.27 -33.65
C GLY A 475 4.45 -18.98 -34.44
N VAL A 476 5.69 -18.65 -34.82
CA VAL A 476 5.99 -17.38 -35.51
C VAL A 476 5.44 -17.29 -36.93
N ILE A 477 4.97 -18.41 -37.49
CA ILE A 477 4.30 -18.52 -38.79
C ILE A 477 3.00 -19.33 -38.61
N VAL A 478 1.91 -18.76 -39.11
CA VAL A 478 0.56 -19.36 -39.09
C VAL A 478 -0.02 -19.42 -40.50
N LEU A 479 -1.13 -20.14 -40.68
CA LEU A 479 -1.92 -20.07 -41.91
C LEU A 479 -2.51 -18.66 -42.06
N PRO A 480 -2.60 -18.10 -43.28
CA PRO A 480 -3.10 -16.73 -43.49
C PRO A 480 -4.45 -16.45 -42.83
N GLU A 481 -5.36 -17.43 -42.89
CA GLU A 481 -6.71 -17.39 -42.31
C GLU A 481 -6.74 -17.30 -40.77
N VAL A 482 -5.64 -17.68 -40.11
CA VAL A 482 -5.49 -17.65 -38.65
C VAL A 482 -4.75 -16.37 -38.21
N GLY A 483 -3.87 -15.84 -39.04
CA GLY A 483 -3.13 -14.62 -38.68
C GLY A 483 -3.96 -13.35 -38.77
N ALA A 484 -3.29 -12.21 -38.58
CA ALA A 484 -3.96 -10.92 -38.44
C ALA A 484 -4.92 -10.64 -39.61
N GLN A 485 -6.17 -10.31 -39.25
CA GLN A 485 -7.30 -10.09 -40.17
C GLN A 485 -7.60 -11.24 -41.14
N GLY A 486 -7.11 -12.46 -40.86
CA GLY A 486 -7.26 -13.62 -41.74
C GLY A 486 -6.50 -13.47 -43.07
N SER A 487 -5.50 -12.58 -43.12
CA SER A 487 -4.78 -12.25 -44.36
C SER A 487 -3.26 -12.32 -44.26
N SER A 488 -2.70 -12.77 -43.14
CA SER A 488 -1.26 -12.75 -42.88
C SER A 488 -0.76 -14.07 -42.32
N SER A 489 0.35 -14.58 -42.84
CA SER A 489 1.03 -15.75 -42.26
C SER A 489 2.01 -15.39 -41.14
N THR A 490 2.22 -14.10 -40.87
CA THR A 490 3.20 -13.60 -39.89
C THR A 490 2.58 -13.49 -38.51
N ASN A 491 3.24 -14.06 -37.49
CA ASN A 491 2.76 -14.05 -36.11
C ASN A 491 3.86 -13.65 -35.10
N ILE A 492 4.35 -12.42 -35.23
CA ILE A 492 5.38 -11.85 -34.34
C ILE A 492 4.76 -11.40 -33.00
N LEU A 493 3.49 -11.00 -33.01
CA LEU A 493 2.72 -10.62 -31.82
C LEU A 493 1.53 -11.56 -31.71
N SER A 494 1.58 -12.51 -30.78
CA SER A 494 0.52 -13.51 -30.62
C SER A 494 -0.66 -12.93 -29.84
N ALA A 495 -1.81 -12.86 -30.50
CA ALA A 495 -3.05 -12.28 -30.00
C ALA A 495 -4.28 -12.97 -30.60
N ASN A 496 -5.45 -12.73 -30.02
CA ASN A 496 -6.73 -13.19 -30.55
C ASN A 496 -7.18 -12.35 -31.78
N ALA A 497 -8.36 -12.64 -32.32
CA ALA A 497 -8.93 -11.95 -33.48
C ALA A 497 -9.07 -10.42 -33.29
N ASP A 498 -9.19 -9.94 -32.05
CA ASP A 498 -9.28 -8.52 -31.70
C ASP A 498 -7.89 -7.89 -31.43
N SER A 499 -6.80 -8.60 -31.73
CA SER A 499 -5.43 -8.19 -31.41
C SER A 499 -5.17 -8.00 -29.90
N ILE A 500 -5.88 -8.75 -29.06
CA ILE A 500 -5.70 -8.79 -27.61
C ILE A 500 -4.92 -10.06 -27.21
N SER A 501 -3.90 -9.91 -26.37
CA SER A 501 -3.11 -11.04 -25.86
C SER A 501 -3.98 -12.08 -25.15
N TYR A 502 -3.63 -13.36 -25.31
CA TYR A 502 -4.38 -14.46 -24.68
C TYR A 502 -4.22 -14.48 -23.15
N ALA A 503 -5.32 -14.71 -22.44
CA ALA A 503 -5.33 -14.93 -20.99
C ALA A 503 -5.17 -16.42 -20.65
N ARG A 504 -4.26 -16.75 -19.72
CA ARG A 504 -4.17 -18.09 -19.11
C ARG A 504 -4.43 -18.02 -17.61
N SER A 505 -5.20 -18.97 -17.08
CA SER A 505 -5.41 -19.11 -15.65
C SER A 505 -4.14 -19.66 -14.94
N PRO A 506 -4.02 -19.52 -13.61
CA PRO A 506 -2.91 -20.12 -12.87
C PRO A 506 -2.77 -21.63 -13.09
N GLU A 507 -3.89 -22.36 -13.19
CA GLU A 507 -3.91 -23.81 -13.44
C GLU A 507 -3.33 -24.13 -14.81
N GLU A 508 -3.73 -23.41 -15.86
CA GLU A 508 -3.16 -23.58 -17.20
C GLU A 508 -1.64 -23.36 -17.20
N ILE A 509 -1.17 -22.33 -16.50
CA ILE A 509 0.26 -22.03 -16.38
C ILE A 509 1.00 -23.16 -15.65
N LEU A 510 0.46 -23.66 -14.52
CA LEU A 510 1.09 -24.75 -13.77
C LEU A 510 1.15 -26.05 -14.58
N ARG A 511 0.07 -26.43 -15.28
CA ARG A 511 0.06 -27.62 -16.16
C ARG A 511 1.15 -27.59 -17.22
N ILE A 512 1.41 -26.40 -17.79
CA ILE A 512 2.43 -26.21 -18.81
C ILE A 512 3.83 -26.20 -18.18
N LEU A 513 4.03 -25.45 -17.09
CA LEU A 513 5.34 -25.33 -16.42
C LEU A 513 5.80 -26.64 -15.78
N TYR A 514 4.87 -27.46 -15.30
CA TYR A 514 5.16 -28.80 -14.77
C TYR A 514 5.34 -29.86 -15.87
N ASP A 515 4.99 -29.54 -17.12
CA ASP A 515 5.01 -30.48 -18.23
C ASP A 515 4.24 -31.80 -17.96
N THR A 516 3.21 -31.74 -17.12
CA THR A 516 2.39 -32.92 -16.75
C THR A 516 0.99 -32.85 -17.33
N GLY A 517 0.51 -31.63 -17.67
CA GLY A 517 -0.88 -31.42 -18.01
C GLY A 517 -1.82 -31.50 -16.79
N ASP A 518 -1.26 -31.54 -15.57
CA ASP A 518 -1.97 -31.56 -14.29
C ASP A 518 -1.30 -30.58 -13.31
N GLU A 519 -2.03 -29.56 -12.89
CA GLU A 519 -1.57 -28.50 -11.99
C GLU A 519 -1.20 -29.01 -10.58
N ARG A 520 -1.55 -30.26 -10.25
CA ARG A 520 -1.30 -30.90 -8.95
C ARG A 520 -0.06 -31.77 -8.94
N ILE A 521 0.54 -32.03 -10.11
CA ILE A 521 1.69 -32.92 -10.25
C ILE A 521 2.89 -32.07 -10.68
N PRO A 522 3.80 -31.70 -9.75
CA PRO A 522 5.08 -31.07 -10.07
C PRO A 522 5.90 -31.85 -11.08
N GLY A 523 6.69 -31.12 -11.87
CA GLY A 523 7.53 -31.69 -12.92
C GLY A 523 8.18 -30.59 -13.75
N GLY A 524 8.74 -30.96 -14.90
CA GLY A 524 9.28 -30.02 -15.88
C GLY A 524 10.20 -28.97 -15.24
N PHE A 525 9.89 -27.70 -15.46
CA PHE A 525 10.70 -26.60 -14.94
C PHE A 525 10.65 -26.44 -13.41
N TYR A 526 9.65 -27.03 -12.73
CA TYR A 526 9.45 -26.93 -11.29
C TYR A 526 9.24 -28.31 -10.67
N PRO A 527 10.31 -29.12 -10.54
CA PRO A 527 10.21 -30.52 -10.10
C PRO A 527 9.67 -30.69 -8.67
N LYS A 528 9.70 -29.62 -7.85
CA LYS A 528 9.12 -29.59 -6.49
C LYS A 528 7.90 -28.67 -6.37
N GLY A 529 7.40 -28.18 -7.49
CA GLY A 529 6.26 -27.29 -7.56
C GLY A 529 6.63 -25.81 -7.41
N GLY A 530 5.71 -24.96 -7.86
CA GLY A 530 5.79 -23.51 -7.70
C GLY A 530 5.62 -23.08 -6.25
N ASN A 531 6.07 -21.86 -5.92
CA ASN A 531 5.89 -21.28 -4.59
C ASN A 531 4.75 -20.24 -4.59
N GLY A 532 4.33 -19.81 -3.40
CA GLY A 532 3.19 -18.89 -3.22
C GLY A 532 1.88 -19.61 -2.94
N GLN A 533 0.88 -18.85 -2.47
CA GLN A 533 -0.37 -19.40 -1.96
C GLN A 533 -1.16 -20.17 -3.02
N ILE A 534 -1.20 -19.68 -4.27
CA ILE A 534 -1.92 -20.31 -5.38
C ILE A 534 -1.25 -21.62 -5.80
N ALA A 535 0.06 -21.60 -6.08
CA ALA A 535 0.75 -22.82 -6.51
C ALA A 535 0.71 -23.90 -5.42
N ARG A 536 0.87 -23.51 -4.15
CA ARG A 536 0.79 -24.44 -3.00
C ARG A 536 -0.62 -24.94 -2.71
N SER A 537 -1.69 -24.27 -3.13
CA SER A 537 -3.04 -24.81 -2.92
C SER A 537 -3.36 -26.00 -3.82
N TYR A 538 -2.53 -26.26 -4.84
CA TYR A 538 -2.68 -27.41 -5.74
C TYR A 538 -1.80 -28.61 -5.37
N LEU A 539 -0.85 -28.44 -4.44
CA LEU A 539 0.10 -29.45 -3.96
C LEU A 539 -0.30 -29.96 -2.58
#